data_AF-A0A836RF30-F1
#
_entry.id   AF-A0A836RF30-F1
#
_cell.length_a   1.000
_cell.length_b   1.000
_cell.length_c   1.000
_cell.angle_alpha   90.00
_cell.angle_beta   90.00
_cell.angle_gamma   90.00
#
_symmetry.space_group_name_H-M   'P 1'
#
loop_
_entity.id
_entity.type
_entity.pdbx_description
1 polymer ?
#
loop_
_entity_poly.entity_id
_entity_poly.type
_entity_poly.pdbx_seq_one_letter_code
_entity_poly.pdbx_strand_id
1 'polypeptide(L)'
;MIVAILAGGTSTRFGGDKQFYKLKGQYLVDIVYEKVSVLGFPTYIVTTPDRFHVYKSMGYSVIKDTYAMGPIGGILSALEVDSALVVGSDMPCVEPMFLKQLILSSRRGRYTAVPFYSKKGFLEPLHGIWSRCIFNRLRDYAIRGGKQIQWFLL
;
A
#
# COMPACT_ATOMS: atom_id res chain seq x y z
N MET A 1 1.56 12.79 6.59
CA MET A 1 1.04 11.62 5.86
C MET A 1 2.03 11.26 4.78
N ILE A 2 2.23 9.98 4.50
CA ILE A 2 3.09 9.45 3.42
C ILE A 2 2.26 8.76 2.34
N VAL A 3 2.89 8.44 1.21
CA VAL A 3 2.37 7.47 0.24
C VAL A 3 3.17 6.18 0.37
N ALA A 4 2.48 5.07 0.57
CA ALA A 4 3.05 3.74 0.71
C ALA A 4 2.61 2.85 -0.45
N ILE A 5 3.54 2.52 -1.34
CA ILE A 5 3.31 1.56 -2.42
C ILE A 5 3.68 0.17 -1.89
N LEU A 6 2.70 -0.70 -1.71
CA LEU A 6 2.97 -2.06 -1.24
C LEU A 6 3.47 -2.91 -2.39
N ALA A 7 4.76 -3.25 -2.33
CA ALA A 7 5.46 -4.14 -3.27
C ALA A 7 5.98 -5.42 -2.59
N GLY A 8 5.48 -5.72 -1.38
CA GLY A 8 5.78 -6.92 -0.62
C GLY A 8 4.84 -8.07 -0.94
N GLY A 9 5.37 -9.31 -0.91
CA GLY A 9 4.58 -10.53 -1.02
C GLY A 9 5.22 -11.58 -1.93
N THR A 10 5.29 -12.81 -1.44
CA THR A 10 5.51 -14.01 -2.24
C THR A 10 4.26 -14.24 -3.08
N SER A 11 4.34 -13.87 -4.35
CA SER A 11 3.34 -14.27 -5.33
C SER A 11 3.42 -15.78 -5.54
N THR A 12 2.68 -16.55 -4.74
CA THR A 12 2.53 -18.00 -4.98
C THR A 12 1.53 -18.29 -6.12
N ARG A 13 0.71 -17.30 -6.51
CA ARG A 13 -0.34 -17.43 -7.55
C ARG A 13 0.07 -16.96 -8.94
N PHE A 14 1.05 -16.06 -9.04
CA PHE A 14 1.71 -15.72 -10.30
C PHE A 14 3.15 -16.18 -10.17
N GLY A 15 3.50 -17.31 -10.80
CA GLY A 15 4.86 -17.84 -10.82
C GLY A 15 5.84 -16.83 -11.43
N GLY A 16 6.57 -16.13 -10.58
CA GLY A 16 7.54 -15.11 -10.95
C GLY A 16 7.61 -13.97 -9.93
N ASP A 17 8.77 -13.32 -9.84
CA ASP A 17 8.93 -12.12 -9.03
C ASP A 17 8.07 -11.00 -9.60
N LYS A 18 6.91 -10.77 -8.97
CA LYS A 18 5.93 -9.72 -9.34
C LYS A 18 6.57 -8.34 -9.57
N GLN A 19 7.71 -8.11 -8.93
CA GLN A 19 8.59 -6.95 -9.02
C GLN A 19 9.00 -6.61 -10.47
N PHE A 20 9.08 -7.62 -11.35
CA PHE A 20 9.54 -7.45 -12.73
C PHE A 20 8.42 -7.52 -13.77
N TYR A 21 7.14 -7.50 -13.37
CA TYR A 21 6.08 -7.39 -14.36
C TYR A 21 6.17 -6.04 -15.07
N LYS A 22 6.20 -6.13 -16.39
CA LYS A 22 6.24 -4.97 -17.27
C LYS A 22 4.91 -4.82 -17.99
N LEU A 23 4.38 -3.60 -18.01
CA LEU A 23 3.32 -3.20 -18.91
C LEU A 23 3.95 -2.32 -19.99
N LYS A 24 3.87 -2.76 -21.24
CA LYS A 24 4.46 -2.05 -22.39
C LYS A 24 5.95 -1.69 -22.20
N GLY A 25 6.72 -2.55 -21.53
CA GLY A 25 8.16 -2.38 -21.33
C GLY A 25 8.59 -1.67 -20.05
N GLN A 26 7.66 -1.06 -19.31
CA GLN A 26 7.92 -0.36 -18.04
C GLN A 26 7.45 -1.19 -16.85
N TYR A 27 8.18 -1.22 -15.72
CA TYR A 27 7.75 -2.00 -14.56
C TYR A 27 6.47 -1.40 -13.95
N LEU A 28 5.57 -2.26 -13.48
CA LEU A 28 4.31 -1.80 -12.87
C LEU A 28 4.54 -0.87 -11.68
N VAL A 29 5.55 -1.17 -10.87
CA VAL A 29 5.93 -0.35 -9.71
C VAL A 29 6.37 1.06 -10.13
N ASP A 30 7.09 1.19 -11.25
CA ASP A 30 7.53 2.49 -11.78
C ASP A 30 6.32 3.31 -12.22
N ILE A 31 5.39 2.69 -12.96
CA ILE A 31 4.14 3.34 -13.41
C ILE A 31 3.33 3.86 -12.22
N VAL A 32 3.18 3.04 -11.18
CA VAL A 32 2.46 3.43 -9.96
C VAL A 32 3.21 4.55 -9.24
N TYR A 33 4.54 4.43 -9.09
CA TYR A 33 5.38 5.43 -8.43
C TYR A 33 5.28 6.80 -9.10
N GLU A 34 5.42 6.86 -10.42
CA GLU A 34 5.29 8.08 -11.21
C GLU A 34 3.91 8.73 -10.98
N LYS A 35 2.85 7.93 -11.04
CA LYS A 35 1.48 8.41 -10.85
C LYS A 35 1.22 8.96 -9.46
N VAL A 36 1.72 8.35 -8.40
CA VAL A 36 1.49 8.85 -7.04
C VAL A 36 2.45 9.98 -6.64
N SER A 37 3.60 10.09 -7.30
CA SER A 37 4.59 11.14 -7.01
C SER A 37 4.06 12.55 -7.28
N VAL A 38 3.14 12.70 -8.24
CA VAL A 38 2.48 13.98 -8.56
C VAL A 38 1.59 14.51 -7.43
N LEU A 39 1.36 13.72 -6.37
CA LEU A 39 0.61 14.12 -5.19
C LEU A 39 1.42 15.02 -4.23
N GLY A 40 2.75 15.05 -4.37
CA GLY A 40 3.61 15.92 -3.57
C GLY A 40 3.82 15.48 -2.11
N PHE A 41 3.55 14.21 -1.79
CA PHE A 41 3.84 13.62 -0.48
C PHE A 41 5.12 12.77 -0.52
N PRO A 42 5.81 12.56 0.62
CA PRO A 42 6.88 11.57 0.69
C PRO A 42 6.37 10.17 0.29
N THR A 43 6.97 9.60 -0.75
CA THR A 43 6.55 8.32 -1.35
C THR A 43 7.58 7.24 -1.06
N TYR A 44 7.10 6.09 -0.56
CA TYR A 44 7.93 4.94 -0.20
C TYR A 44 7.41 3.67 -0.86
N ILE A 45 8.34 2.83 -1.32
CA ILE A 45 8.06 1.41 -1.58
C ILE A 45 8.12 0.67 -0.25
N VAL A 46 7.06 -0.05 0.11
CA VAL A 46 7.04 -0.93 1.27
C VAL A 46 7.22 -2.36 0.79
N THR A 47 8.26 -3.04 1.25
CA THR A 47 8.63 -4.37 0.75
C THR A 47 9.28 -5.22 1.83
N THR A 48 9.37 -6.53 1.59
CA THR A 48 9.97 -7.48 2.52
C THR A 48 11.49 -7.27 2.68
N PRO A 49 12.09 -7.70 3.81
CA PRO A 49 13.51 -7.45 4.08
C PRO A 49 14.47 -7.97 3.00
N ASP A 50 14.15 -9.10 2.37
CA ASP A 50 14.90 -9.71 1.27
C ASP A 50 14.90 -8.87 -0.02
N ARG A 51 13.85 -8.05 -0.23
CA ARG A 51 13.68 -7.19 -1.41
C ARG A 51 14.09 -5.75 -1.18
N PHE A 52 14.41 -5.38 0.05
CA PHE A 52 14.77 -4.01 0.41
C PHE A 52 15.91 -3.44 -0.45
N HIS A 53 16.99 -4.21 -0.61
CA HIS A 53 18.16 -3.77 -1.37
C HIS A 53 17.88 -3.67 -2.86
N VAL A 54 16.98 -4.50 -3.40
CA VAL A 54 16.58 -4.45 -4.82
C VAL A 54 15.95 -3.09 -5.12
N TYR A 55 14.88 -2.73 -4.42
CA TYR A 55 14.20 -1.44 -4.64
C TYR A 55 15.08 -0.24 -4.30
N LYS A 56 15.92 -0.34 -3.27
CA LYS A 56 16.85 0.72 -2.93
C LYS A 56 17.89 0.93 -4.05
N SER A 57 18.37 -0.15 -4.67
CA SER A 57 19.32 -0.07 -5.79
C SER A 57 18.71 0.54 -7.06
N MET A 58 17.38 0.43 -7.21
CA MET A 58 16.62 1.12 -8.26
C MET A 58 16.39 2.62 -7.99
N GLY A 59 16.89 3.16 -6.87
CA GLY A 59 16.79 4.58 -6.52
C GLY A 59 15.54 4.96 -5.72
N TYR A 60 14.74 4.00 -5.26
CA TYR A 60 13.55 4.29 -4.46
C TYR A 60 13.87 4.57 -2.99
N SER A 61 13.04 5.40 -2.36
CA SER A 61 12.87 5.42 -0.90
C SER A 61 12.10 4.17 -0.47
N VAL A 62 12.65 3.39 0.46
CA VAL A 62 12.11 2.06 0.82
C VAL A 62 11.87 1.95 2.32
N ILE A 63 10.72 1.39 2.70
CA ILE A 63 10.38 0.96 4.06
C ILE A 63 10.43 -0.58 4.08
N LYS A 64 11.11 -1.15 5.09
CA LYS A 64 11.12 -2.59 5.32
C LYS A 64 9.83 -3.01 6.01
N ASP A 65 9.14 -4.01 5.48
CA ASP A 65 8.06 -4.70 6.17
C ASP A 65 8.65 -5.64 7.23
N THR A 66 8.57 -5.22 8.49
CA THR A 66 9.10 -5.96 9.64
C THR A 66 8.10 -6.96 10.23
N TYR A 67 6.83 -6.91 9.79
CA TYR A 67 5.76 -7.72 10.33
C TYR A 67 5.58 -9.03 9.56
N ALA A 68 5.84 -9.02 8.24
CA ALA A 68 5.66 -10.18 7.36
C ALA A 68 4.25 -10.81 7.41
N MET A 69 3.23 -10.02 7.72
CA MET A 69 1.82 -10.43 7.84
C MET A 69 1.03 -10.16 6.55
N GLY A 70 1.65 -10.39 5.40
CA GLY A 70 1.08 -10.05 4.09
C GLY A 70 0.77 -8.55 3.97
N PRO A 71 -0.32 -8.15 3.29
CA PRO A 71 -0.63 -6.73 3.10
C PRO A 71 -0.84 -5.97 4.41
N ILE A 72 -1.31 -6.63 5.48
CA ILE A 72 -1.42 -6.00 6.81
C ILE A 72 -0.05 -5.56 7.32
N GLY A 73 0.98 -6.39 7.13
CA GLY A 73 2.35 -6.08 7.56
C GLY A 73 2.89 -4.83 6.87
N GLY A 74 2.67 -4.73 5.55
CA GLY A 74 3.03 -3.54 4.78
C GLY A 74 2.32 -2.28 5.27
N ILE A 75 1.01 -2.36 5.56
CA ILE A 75 0.24 -1.24 6.11
C ILE A 75 0.76 -0.85 7.49
N LEU A 76 0.98 -1.81 8.39
CA LEU A 76 1.53 -1.54 9.73
C LEU A 76 2.89 -0.85 9.65
N SER A 77 3.78 -1.32 8.78
CA SER A 77 5.11 -0.73 8.57
C SER A 77 5.03 0.72 8.06
N ALA A 78 4.07 1.02 7.18
CA ALA A 78 3.81 2.39 6.75
C ALA A 78 3.29 3.27 7.91
N LEU A 79 2.38 2.73 8.73
CA LEU A 79 1.78 3.42 9.86
C LEU A 79 2.75 3.69 11.03
N GLU A 80 3.87 2.97 11.11
CA GLU A 80 4.97 3.32 12.03
C GLU A 80 5.61 4.66 11.67
N VAL A 81 5.61 5.03 10.38
CA VAL A 81 6.16 6.29 9.90
C VAL A 81 5.14 7.41 10.09
N ASP A 82 3.94 7.27 9.52
CA ASP A 82 2.83 8.24 9.62
C ASP A 82 1.52 7.62 9.10
N SER A 83 0.39 8.33 9.19
CA SER A 83 -0.79 8.02 8.37
C SER A 83 -0.38 7.91 6.90
N ALA A 84 -0.97 6.97 6.16
CA ALA A 84 -0.51 6.62 4.82
C ALA A 84 -1.66 6.56 3.81
N LEU A 85 -1.45 7.10 2.62
CA LEU A 85 -2.17 6.64 1.43
C LEU A 85 -1.49 5.36 0.94
N VAL A 86 -2.21 4.25 0.98
CA VAL A 86 -1.73 2.93 0.60
C VAL A 86 -2.19 2.62 -0.82
N VAL A 87 -1.24 2.26 -1.69
CA VAL A 87 -1.49 1.87 -3.09
C VAL A 87 -0.79 0.54 -3.39
N GLY A 88 -1.46 -0.40 -4.05
CA GLY A 88 -0.83 -1.63 -4.53
C GLY A 88 0.15 -1.38 -5.69
N SER A 89 1.31 -2.05 -5.70
CA SER A 89 2.27 -1.92 -6.81
C SER A 89 1.77 -2.48 -8.15
N ASP A 90 0.68 -3.26 -8.13
CA ASP A 90 0.03 -3.87 -9.30
C ASP A 90 -1.20 -3.09 -9.78
N MET A 91 -1.32 -1.80 -9.40
CA MET A 91 -2.44 -0.93 -9.77
C MET A 91 -2.02 0.15 -10.79
N PRO A 92 -1.51 -0.20 -12.00
CA PRO A 92 -0.99 0.77 -12.96
C PRO A 92 -2.08 1.73 -13.49
N CYS A 93 -3.36 1.38 -13.36
CA CYS A 93 -4.50 2.20 -13.77
C CYS A 93 -4.98 3.17 -12.68
N VAL A 94 -4.27 3.28 -11.54
CA VAL A 94 -4.61 4.27 -10.50
C VAL A 94 -4.64 5.68 -11.10
N GLU A 95 -5.59 6.49 -10.65
CA GLU A 95 -5.82 7.83 -11.17
C GLU A 95 -5.48 8.87 -10.09
N PRO A 96 -4.50 9.76 -10.32
CA PRO A 96 -4.04 10.69 -9.29
C PRO A 96 -5.10 11.67 -8.79
N MET A 97 -6.03 12.13 -9.64
CA MET A 97 -7.12 13.01 -9.22
C MET A 97 -8.05 12.32 -8.21
N PHE A 98 -8.36 11.04 -8.41
CA PHE A 98 -9.13 10.24 -7.47
C PHE A 98 -8.41 10.12 -6.12
N LEU A 99 -7.10 9.85 -6.14
CA LEU A 99 -6.30 9.82 -4.90
C LEU A 99 -6.31 11.17 -4.19
N LYS A 100 -6.22 12.29 -4.91
CA LYS A 100 -6.36 13.64 -4.33
C LYS A 100 -7.73 13.83 -3.67
N GLN A 101 -8.81 13.42 -4.32
CA GLN A 101 -10.16 13.49 -3.75
C GLN A 101 -10.30 12.65 -2.48
N LEU A 102 -9.73 11.44 -2.46
CA LEU A 102 -9.72 10.59 -1.28
C LEU A 102 -8.96 11.26 -0.11
N ILE A 103 -7.80 11.87 -0.39
CA ILE A 103 -7.01 12.62 0.60
C ILE A 103 -7.82 13.76 1.21
N LEU A 104 -8.45 14.58 0.37
CA LEU A 104 -9.28 15.70 0.82
C LEU A 104 -10.46 15.22 1.67
N SER A 105 -11.07 14.10 1.30
CA SER A 105 -12.22 13.52 2.01
C SER A 105 -11.85 12.94 3.39
N SER A 106 -10.62 12.45 3.56
CA SER A 106 -10.15 11.84 4.82
C SER A 106 -9.88 12.82 5.98
N ARG A 107 -10.21 14.11 5.82
CA ARG A 107 -9.91 15.20 6.77
C ARG A 107 -8.46 15.16 7.30
N ARG A 108 -7.50 15.06 6.37
CA ARG A 108 -6.04 15.01 6.65
C ARG A 108 -5.61 13.78 7.48
N GLY A 109 -6.10 12.58 7.13
CA GLY A 109 -5.57 11.32 7.69
C GLY A 109 -5.98 11.05 9.14
N ARG A 110 -7.05 11.69 9.64
CA ARG A 110 -7.67 11.34 10.92
C ARG A 110 -8.49 10.05 10.83
N TYR A 111 -9.09 9.82 9.67
CA TYR A 111 -9.95 8.66 9.42
C TYR A 111 -9.30 7.72 8.41
N THR A 112 -9.46 6.42 8.65
CA THR A 112 -9.21 5.41 7.62
C THR A 112 -10.35 5.48 6.60
N ALA A 113 -10.02 5.63 5.33
CA ALA A 113 -10.97 5.73 4.23
C ALA A 113 -10.55 4.78 3.12
N VAL A 114 -11.38 3.78 2.84
CA VAL A 114 -11.09 2.72 1.88
C VAL A 114 -12.22 2.71 0.84
N PRO A 115 -11.91 2.81 -0.47
CA PRO A 115 -12.92 2.83 -1.50
C PRO A 115 -13.54 1.45 -1.68
N PHE A 116 -14.77 1.45 -2.18
CA PHE A 116 -15.44 0.23 -2.65
C PHE A 116 -15.06 -0.03 -4.12
N TYR A 117 -14.73 -1.28 -4.43
CA TYR A 117 -14.62 -1.77 -5.79
C TYR A 117 -15.64 -2.89 -6.01
N SER A 118 -16.46 -2.74 -7.05
CA SER A 118 -17.62 -3.57 -7.45
C SER A 118 -18.99 -3.17 -6.90
N LYS A 119 -20.02 -3.48 -7.71
CA LYS A 119 -21.45 -3.34 -7.37
C LYS A 119 -21.87 -4.16 -6.13
N LYS A 120 -21.04 -5.12 -5.71
CA LYS A 120 -21.25 -5.94 -4.51
C LYS A 120 -20.70 -5.29 -3.23
N GLY A 121 -20.00 -4.16 -3.34
CA GLY A 121 -19.55 -3.40 -2.17
C GLY A 121 -18.33 -3.98 -1.46
N PHE A 122 -17.40 -4.61 -2.18
CA PHE A 122 -16.13 -5.02 -1.57
C PHE A 122 -15.21 -3.81 -1.38
N LEU A 123 -14.57 -3.71 -0.22
CA LEU A 123 -13.55 -2.69 0.04
C LEU A 123 -12.24 -3.06 -0.65
N GLU A 124 -11.51 -2.07 -1.17
CA GLU A 124 -10.16 -2.20 -1.73
C GLU A 124 -9.11 -1.56 -0.80
N PRO A 125 -8.58 -2.31 0.19
CA PRO A 125 -7.67 -1.82 1.22
C PRO A 125 -6.37 -1.21 0.69
N LEU A 126 -5.93 -1.67 -0.49
CA LEU A 126 -4.69 -1.24 -1.12
C LEU A 126 -4.89 -0.08 -2.06
N HIS A 127 -6.01 0.63 -1.93
CA HIS A 127 -6.30 1.90 -2.59
C HIS A 127 -6.92 2.86 -1.58
N GLY A 128 -6.39 2.88 -0.36
CA GLY A 128 -7.06 3.49 0.79
C GLY A 128 -6.14 4.38 1.62
N ILE A 129 -6.74 5.30 2.37
CA ILE A 129 -6.05 6.08 3.40
C ILE A 129 -6.17 5.35 4.72
N TRP A 130 -5.05 5.18 5.38
CA TRP A 130 -4.91 4.52 6.67
C TRP A 130 -4.46 5.53 7.71
N SER A 131 -5.29 5.74 8.73
CA SER A 131 -4.96 6.62 9.84
C SER A 131 -4.02 5.92 10.81
N ARG A 132 -2.95 6.58 11.25
CA ARG A 132 -2.05 6.07 12.30
C ARG A 132 -2.78 5.72 13.60
N CYS A 133 -3.92 6.35 13.88
CA CYS A 133 -4.74 6.02 15.04
C CYS A 133 -5.25 4.56 15.03
N ILE A 134 -5.32 3.92 13.85
CA ILE A 134 -5.77 2.53 13.72
C ILE A 134 -4.64 1.52 13.98
N PHE A 135 -3.38 1.96 14.09
CA PHE A 135 -2.19 1.11 14.16
C PHE A 135 -2.32 -0.01 15.21
N ASN A 136 -2.60 0.35 16.48
CA ASN A 136 -2.69 -0.63 17.55
C ASN A 136 -3.83 -1.64 17.30
N ARG A 137 -4.99 -1.17 16.82
CA ARG A 137 -6.15 -2.04 16.52
C ARG A 137 -5.83 -3.01 15.38
N LEU A 138 -5.20 -2.53 14.31
CA LEU A 138 -4.81 -3.37 13.17
C LEU A 138 -3.75 -4.38 13.58
N ARG A 139 -2.78 -3.97 14.41
CA ARG A 139 -1.73 -4.84 14.94
C ARG A 139 -2.31 -5.96 15.80
N ASP A 140 -3.20 -5.62 16.73
CA ASP A 140 -3.84 -6.59 17.62
C ASP A 140 -4.72 -7.58 16.83
N TYR A 141 -5.45 -7.09 15.83
CA TYR A 141 -6.20 -7.94 14.91
C TYR A 141 -5.30 -8.95 14.20
N ALA A 142 -4.15 -8.50 13.69
CA ALA A 142 -3.19 -9.35 12.98
C ALA A 142 -2.57 -10.41 13.90
N ILE A 143 -2.14 -10.01 15.11
CA ILE A 143 -1.55 -10.91 16.12
C ILE A 143 -2.53 -12.00 16.55
N ARG A 144 -3.83 -11.69 16.61
CA ARG A 144 -4.90 -12.67 16.91
C ARG A 144 -5.23 -13.62 15.74
N GLY A 145 -4.44 -13.58 14.66
CA GLY A 145 -4.61 -14.45 13.50
C GLY A 145 -5.51 -13.86 12.40
N GLY A 146 -5.91 -12.59 12.53
CA GLY A 146 -6.63 -11.88 11.48
C GLY A 146 -5.79 -11.69 10.22
N LYS A 147 -6.28 -12.17 9.07
CA LYS A 147 -5.55 -12.12 7.79
C LYS A 147 -6.25 -11.30 6.70
N GLN A 148 -7.52 -10.97 6.90
CA GLN A 148 -8.39 -10.42 5.87
C GLN A 148 -8.77 -8.99 6.24
N ILE A 149 -8.14 -8.01 5.58
CA ILE A 149 -8.32 -6.59 5.90
C ILE A 149 -9.77 -6.13 5.77
N GLN A 150 -10.53 -6.71 4.83
CA GLN A 150 -11.95 -6.37 4.66
C GLN A 150 -12.77 -6.64 5.93
N TRP A 151 -12.50 -7.74 6.64
CA TRP A 151 -13.18 -8.04 7.92
C TRP A 151 -12.74 -7.13 9.07
N PHE A 152 -11.55 -6.55 8.98
CA PHE A 152 -11.10 -5.57 9.96
C PHE A 152 -11.80 -4.20 9.79
N LEU A 153 -12.20 -3.88 8.56
CA LEU A 153 -12.84 -2.61 8.22
C LEU A 153 -14.36 -2.61 8.45
N LEU A 154 -14.97 -3.77 8.69
CA LEU A 154 -16.39 -3.97 9.01
C LEU A 154 -16.59 -4.08 10.52
#